data_AF-A0A8S3AYE6-F1
#
_entry.id   AF-A0A8S3AYE6-F1
#
_cell.length_a   1.000
_cell.length_b   1.000
_cell.length_c   1.000
_cell.angle_alpha   90.00
_cell.angle_beta   90.00
_cell.angle_gamma   90.00
#
_symmetry.space_group_name_H-M   'P 1'
#
loop_
_entity.id
_entity.type
_entity.pdbx_description
1 polymer ?
#
loop_
_entity_poly.entity_id
_entity_poly.type
_entity_poly.pdbx_seq_one_letter_code
_entity_poly.pdbx_strand_id
1 'polypeptide(L)'
;MNNSAENNKFLTLETLNPRILDVEYGVRGPIVMRAAEIEKQIKGGNHSFPFDRVIRANIGDCHASGNQVPITYIRQFLAGCTYPPLMDSPDYPSDIKQKVERLLSVCGGKSLGSYTESQGFITVREDIVTYIQERDGYPANTSDIYLCNGASDGIKTVLKLLMNNDAKKPSGI
;
A
#
# COMPACT_ATOMS: atom_id res chain seq x y z
N MET A 1 32.03 -38.17 16.62
CA MET A 1 31.65 -37.52 17.89
C MET A 1 31.15 -36.12 17.53
N ASN A 2 29.93 -36.00 17.01
CA ASN A 2 28.73 -35.65 17.78
C ASN A 2 29.00 -34.60 18.85
N ASN A 3 28.80 -33.33 18.50
CA ASN A 3 28.26 -32.35 19.44
C ASN A 3 27.13 -31.59 18.76
N SER A 4 25.93 -32.02 19.14
CA SER A 4 24.63 -31.34 19.09
C SER A 4 24.59 -29.99 18.37
N ALA A 5 23.97 -29.97 17.20
CA ALA A 5 23.10 -28.86 16.85
C ALA A 5 22.06 -28.77 17.98
N GLU A 6 22.31 -27.91 18.97
CA GLU A 6 21.28 -27.55 19.93
C GLU A 6 20.13 -26.96 19.14
N ASN A 7 19.05 -27.73 19.12
CA ASN A 7 17.77 -27.33 18.57
C ASN A 7 17.34 -26.09 19.36
N ASN A 8 17.69 -24.91 18.85
CA ASN A 8 17.29 -23.64 19.43
C ASN A 8 15.80 -23.46 19.13
N LYS A 9 14.97 -24.17 19.90
CA LYS A 9 13.50 -24.22 19.77
C LYS A 9 12.81 -22.91 20.13
N PHE A 10 13.58 -21.87 20.44
CA PHE A 10 13.10 -20.58 20.92
C PHE A 10 13.60 -19.49 19.98
N LEU A 11 12.69 -18.58 19.63
CA LEU A 11 13.02 -17.41 18.82
C LEU A 11 13.79 -16.39 19.68
N THR A 12 15.07 -16.22 19.40
CA THR A 12 15.96 -15.18 19.94
C THR A 12 16.55 -14.33 18.81
N LEU A 13 17.21 -13.21 19.15
CA LEU A 13 17.90 -12.37 18.17
C LEU A 13 18.99 -13.16 17.42
N GLU A 14 19.68 -14.06 18.12
CA GLU A 14 20.74 -14.92 17.57
C GLU A 14 20.20 -15.98 16.61
N THR A 15 18.95 -16.41 16.79
CA THR A 15 18.29 -17.40 15.91
C THR A 15 17.48 -16.78 14.77
N LEU A 16 17.33 -15.45 14.76
CA LEU A 16 16.56 -14.74 13.76
C LEU A 16 17.31 -14.75 12.42
N ASN A 17 16.59 -14.70 11.31
CA ASN A 17 17.21 -14.48 10.00
C ASN A 17 18.03 -13.18 10.04
N PRO A 18 19.36 -13.22 9.83
CA PRO A 18 20.21 -12.04 9.96
C PRO A 18 19.79 -10.90 9.02
N ARG A 19 19.19 -11.21 7.87
CA ARG A 19 18.66 -10.21 6.93
C ARG A 19 17.53 -9.35 7.54
N ILE A 20 16.84 -9.83 8.57
CA ILE A 20 15.83 -9.07 9.32
C ILE A 20 16.51 -8.13 10.33
N LEU A 21 17.68 -8.52 10.87
CA LEU A 21 18.46 -7.67 11.77
C LEU A 21 19.13 -6.53 11.00
N ASP A 22 19.58 -6.81 9.77
CA ASP A 22 20.25 -5.84 8.90
C ASP A 22 19.30 -4.83 8.25
N VAL A 23 17.97 -5.06 8.28
CA VAL A 23 17.02 -4.18 7.61
C VAL A 23 16.69 -2.95 8.47
N GLU A 24 17.01 -1.77 7.97
CA GLU A 24 16.65 -0.50 8.60
C GLU A 24 15.49 0.17 7.84
N TYR A 25 14.41 0.48 8.56
CA TYR A 25 13.27 1.23 8.01
C TYR A 25 13.18 2.62 8.65
N GLY A 26 14.02 3.54 8.17
CA GLY A 26 14.23 4.87 8.76
C GLY A 26 13.00 5.78 8.84
N VAL A 27 11.94 5.49 8.09
CA VAL A 27 10.70 6.30 8.05
C VAL A 27 9.94 6.28 9.40
N ARG A 28 10.23 5.30 10.27
CA ARG A 28 9.67 5.19 11.63
C ARG A 28 10.76 5.08 12.71
N GLY A 29 11.89 5.76 12.50
CA GLY A 29 13.04 5.72 13.40
C GLY A 29 12.91 6.53 14.70
N PRO A 30 14.02 6.77 15.42
CA PRO A 30 14.05 7.42 16.74
C PRO A 30 13.36 8.79 16.80
N ILE A 31 13.46 9.58 15.73
CA ILE A 31 12.80 10.90 15.65
C ILE A 31 11.27 10.75 15.74
N VAL A 32 10.71 9.74 15.06
CA VAL A 32 9.26 9.51 15.04
C VAL A 32 8.77 9.03 16.40
N MET A 33 9.55 8.19 17.07
CA MET A 33 9.29 7.73 18.44
C MET A 33 9.31 8.90 19.43
N ARG A 34 10.37 9.72 19.38
CA ARG A 34 10.48 10.90 20.25
C ARG A 34 9.36 11.91 20.01
N ALA A 35 8.98 12.14 18.76
CA ALA A 35 7.84 12.98 18.41
C ALA A 35 6.52 12.45 19.00
N ALA A 36 6.31 11.13 19.04
CA ALA A 36 5.12 10.53 19.68
C ALA A 36 5.11 10.70 21.20
N GLU A 37 6.28 10.58 21.84
CA GLU A 37 6.41 10.86 23.28
C GLU A 37 6.06 12.32 23.60
N ILE A 38 6.60 13.26 22.82
CA ILE A 38 6.33 14.69 22.98
C ILE A 38 4.84 14.98 22.80
N GLU A 39 4.19 14.43 21.76
CA GLU A 39 2.73 14.53 21.57
C GLU A 39 1.95 14.03 22.78
N LYS A 40 2.36 12.91 23.38
CA LYS A 40 1.73 12.35 24.58
C LYS A 40 1.93 13.27 25.79
N GLN A 41 3.10 13.86 25.96
CA GLN A 41 3.39 14.78 27.06
C GLN A 41 2.58 16.08 26.93
N ILE A 42 2.52 16.66 25.74
CA ILE A 42 1.70 17.85 25.46
C ILE A 42 0.22 17.56 25.75
N LYS A 43 -0.32 16.42 25.27
CA LYS A 43 -1.69 15.99 25.59
C LYS A 43 -1.94 15.76 27.08
N GLY A 44 -0.90 15.39 27.83
CA GLY A 44 -0.93 15.24 29.29
C GLY A 44 -0.82 16.56 30.07
N GLY A 45 -0.83 17.71 29.40
CA GLY A 45 -0.75 19.04 30.03
C GLY A 45 0.68 19.52 30.30
N ASN A 46 1.71 18.88 29.71
CA ASN A 46 3.06 19.41 29.78
C ASN A 46 3.23 20.60 28.83
N HIS A 47 3.35 21.80 29.39
CA HIS A 47 3.60 23.05 28.67
C HIS A 47 5.07 23.49 28.70
N SER A 48 6.01 22.60 29.02
CA SER A 48 7.44 22.93 29.05
C SER A 48 8.07 23.09 27.66
N PHE A 49 7.40 22.63 26.61
CA PHE A 49 7.87 22.75 25.24
C PHE A 49 7.57 24.15 24.68
N PRO A 50 8.41 24.71 23.80
CA PRO A 50 8.18 26.01 23.17
C PRO A 50 7.10 25.98 22.07
N PHE A 51 6.24 24.96 22.05
CA PHE A 51 5.20 24.73 21.05
C PHE A 51 4.07 23.88 21.64
N ASP A 52 2.84 24.06 21.13
CA ASP A 52 1.64 23.40 21.67
C ASP A 52 1.22 22.15 20.89
N ARG A 53 1.90 21.83 19.79
CA ARG A 53 1.65 20.63 18.99
C ARG A 53 2.85 20.20 18.17
N VAL A 54 2.93 18.91 17.88
CA VAL A 54 3.88 18.36 16.91
C VAL A 54 3.23 18.34 15.53
N ILE A 55 3.96 18.79 14.52
CA ILE A 55 3.57 18.70 13.11
C ILE A 55 4.39 17.58 12.48
N ARG A 56 3.70 16.54 11.97
CA ARG A 56 4.32 15.40 11.29
C ARG A 56 4.62 15.77 9.84
N ALA A 57 5.88 16.15 9.57
CA ALA A 57 6.37 16.45 8.22
C ALA A 57 7.32 15.36 7.67
N ASN A 58 7.33 14.18 8.29
CA ASN A 58 8.28 13.10 7.99
C ASN A 58 7.73 12.03 7.02
N ILE A 59 6.42 12.04 6.74
CA ILE A 59 5.74 11.08 5.86
C ILE A 59 4.82 11.86 4.92
N GLY A 60 4.81 11.49 3.64
CA GLY A 60 3.87 12.00 2.64
C GLY A 60 2.45 11.46 2.81
N ASP A 61 1.85 11.64 3.99
CA ASP A 61 0.44 11.32 4.25
C ASP A 61 -0.41 12.57 4.08
N CYS A 62 -0.79 12.85 2.83
CA CYS A 62 -1.51 14.07 2.47
C CYS A 62 -2.86 14.18 3.20
N HIS A 63 -3.55 13.06 3.46
CA HIS A 63 -4.82 13.08 4.17
C HIS A 63 -4.63 13.34 5.67
N ALA A 64 -3.62 12.73 6.31
CA ALA A 64 -3.32 13.02 7.71
C ALA A 64 -2.83 14.46 7.94
N SER A 65 -2.25 15.09 6.92
CA SER A 65 -1.83 16.51 7.00
C SER A 65 -3.01 17.48 7.16
N GLY A 66 -4.25 17.04 6.93
CA GLY A 66 -5.47 17.82 7.13
C GLY A 66 -5.84 18.78 6.00
N ASN A 67 -4.92 19.07 5.07
CA ASN A 67 -5.15 20.04 4.00
C ASN A 67 -5.65 19.41 2.69
N GLN A 68 -5.59 18.08 2.55
CA GLN A 68 -6.04 17.39 1.35
C GLN A 68 -7.54 17.08 1.42
N VAL A 69 -8.34 17.83 0.67
CA VAL A 69 -9.76 17.51 0.46
C VAL A 69 -9.86 16.21 -0.33
N PRO A 70 -10.56 15.19 0.19
CA PRO A 70 -10.72 13.93 -0.52
C PRO A 70 -11.55 14.07 -1.79
N ILE A 71 -11.14 13.37 -2.84
CA ILE A 71 -11.80 13.46 -4.15
C ILE A 71 -13.17 12.76 -4.09
N THR A 72 -14.25 13.54 -4.25
CA THR A 72 -15.64 13.09 -4.15
C THR A 72 -15.94 11.92 -5.07
N TYR A 73 -15.52 12.02 -6.32
CA TYR A 73 -15.74 10.99 -7.33
C TYR A 73 -15.17 9.62 -6.92
N ILE A 74 -13.93 9.59 -6.41
CA ILE A 74 -13.30 8.33 -5.96
C ILE A 74 -14.08 7.74 -4.78
N ARG A 75 -14.53 8.58 -3.85
CA ARG A 75 -15.29 8.13 -2.68
C ARG A 75 -16.66 7.57 -3.05
N GLN A 76 -17.40 8.27 -3.90
CA GLN A 76 -18.69 7.80 -4.40
C GLN A 76 -18.53 6.48 -5.15
N PHE A 77 -17.56 6.38 -6.06
CA PHE A 77 -17.27 5.15 -6.78
C PHE A 77 -16.99 3.97 -5.85
N LEU A 78 -16.03 4.12 -4.91
CA LEU A 78 -15.71 3.06 -3.96
C LEU A 78 -16.91 2.68 -3.09
N ALA A 79 -17.66 3.66 -2.58
CA ALA A 79 -18.86 3.41 -1.79
C ALA A 79 -19.89 2.62 -2.60
N GLY A 80 -20.12 2.98 -3.87
CA GLY A 80 -21.02 2.26 -4.77
C GLY A 80 -20.59 0.82 -5.04
N CYS A 81 -19.29 0.58 -5.24
CA CYS A 81 -18.77 -0.78 -5.38
C CYS A 81 -18.91 -1.62 -4.10
N THR A 82 -18.77 -1.01 -2.92
CA THR A 82 -18.88 -1.70 -1.63
C THR A 82 -20.32 -1.88 -1.15
N TYR A 83 -21.23 -1.01 -1.55
CA TYR A 83 -22.65 -1.06 -1.19
C TYR A 83 -23.52 -0.72 -2.42
N PRO A 84 -23.75 -1.70 -3.32
CA PRO A 84 -24.46 -1.50 -4.59
C PRO A 84 -25.85 -0.86 -4.51
N PRO A 85 -26.67 -1.02 -3.44
CA PRO A 85 -27.94 -0.30 -3.31
C PRO A 85 -27.83 1.23 -3.39
N LEU A 86 -26.65 1.82 -3.18
CA LEU A 86 -26.43 3.25 -3.39
C LEU A 86 -26.63 3.67 -4.85
N MET A 87 -26.56 2.75 -5.81
CA MET A 87 -26.73 3.05 -7.23
C MET A 87 -28.18 3.42 -7.58
N ASP A 88 -29.14 3.11 -6.72
CA ASP A 88 -30.54 3.51 -6.88
C ASP A 88 -30.77 4.96 -6.40
N SER A 89 -29.84 5.54 -5.64
CA SER A 89 -29.97 6.91 -5.14
C SER A 89 -29.89 7.94 -6.29
N PRO A 90 -30.74 8.98 -6.28
CA PRO A 90 -30.61 10.11 -7.20
C PRO A 90 -29.36 10.96 -6.93
N ASP A 91 -28.74 10.84 -5.75
CA ASP A 91 -27.54 11.60 -5.36
C ASP A 91 -26.27 11.14 -6.08
N TYR A 92 -26.35 9.99 -6.76
CA TYR A 92 -25.22 9.41 -7.49
C TYR A 92 -25.23 9.87 -8.96
N PRO A 93 -24.12 10.49 -9.43
CA PRO A 93 -23.92 10.79 -10.84
C PRO A 93 -24.01 9.55 -11.74
N SER A 94 -24.53 9.71 -12.96
CA SER A 94 -24.75 8.60 -13.91
C SER A 94 -23.46 7.94 -14.38
N ASP A 95 -22.38 8.71 -14.53
CA ASP A 95 -21.04 8.22 -14.87
C ASP A 95 -20.46 7.31 -13.78
N ILE A 96 -20.68 7.64 -12.50
CA ILE A 96 -20.28 6.78 -11.38
C ILE A 96 -21.09 5.48 -11.41
N LYS A 97 -22.40 5.54 -11.59
CA LYS A 97 -23.25 4.34 -11.68
C LYS A 97 -22.78 3.40 -12.80
N GLN A 98 -22.50 3.95 -13.97
CA GLN A 98 -21.98 3.18 -15.11
C GLN A 98 -20.64 2.51 -14.78
N LYS A 99 -19.72 3.22 -14.13
CA LYS A 99 -18.42 2.65 -13.77
C LYS A 99 -18.51 1.61 -12.67
N VAL A 100 -19.38 1.79 -11.68
CA VAL A 100 -19.64 0.78 -10.65
C VAL A 100 -20.18 -0.49 -11.30
N GLU A 101 -21.18 -0.40 -12.17
CA GLU A 101 -21.71 -1.57 -12.89
C GLU A 101 -20.64 -2.21 -13.77
N ARG A 102 -19.82 -1.41 -14.47
CA ARG A 102 -18.70 -1.92 -15.30
C ARG A 102 -17.68 -2.70 -14.49
N LEU A 103 -17.33 -2.25 -13.28
CA LEU A 103 -16.39 -2.98 -12.43
C LEU A 103 -17.05 -4.24 -11.84
N LEU A 104 -18.28 -4.13 -11.34
CA LEU A 104 -18.97 -5.27 -10.72
C LEU A 104 -19.35 -6.36 -11.71
N SER A 105 -19.55 -6.04 -13.00
CA SER A 105 -19.89 -7.03 -14.03
C SER A 105 -18.79 -8.07 -14.28
N VAL A 106 -17.53 -7.74 -13.98
CA VAL A 106 -16.39 -8.68 -14.06
C VAL A 106 -16.09 -9.37 -12.74
N CYS A 107 -16.78 -9.02 -11.66
CA CYS A 107 -16.66 -9.67 -10.36
C CYS A 107 -17.53 -10.92 -10.27
N GLY A 108 -17.01 -11.97 -9.62
CA GLY A 108 -17.79 -13.17 -9.31
C GLY A 108 -19.00 -12.82 -8.44
N GLY A 109 -20.20 -13.15 -8.90
CA GLY A 109 -21.45 -12.83 -8.19
C GLY A 109 -21.71 -11.32 -8.03
N LYS A 110 -21.14 -10.47 -8.90
CA LYS A 110 -21.22 -9.01 -8.80
C LYS A 110 -20.77 -8.45 -7.44
N SER A 111 -19.83 -9.13 -6.79
CA SER A 111 -19.33 -8.76 -5.46
C SER A 111 -17.87 -8.34 -5.51
N LEU A 112 -17.56 -7.15 -5.01
CA LEU A 112 -16.18 -6.67 -4.88
C LEU A 112 -15.33 -7.56 -3.95
N GLY A 113 -15.96 -8.40 -3.12
CA GLY A 113 -15.28 -9.37 -2.26
C GLY A 113 -14.83 -10.65 -2.97
N SER A 114 -15.19 -10.86 -4.24
CA SER A 114 -14.71 -12.02 -5.00
C SER A 114 -13.23 -11.88 -5.36
N TYR A 115 -12.52 -13.01 -5.46
CA TYR A 115 -11.17 -13.01 -6.02
C TYR A 115 -11.16 -12.47 -7.45
N THR A 116 -10.09 -11.75 -7.78
CA THR A 116 -9.76 -11.36 -9.16
C THR A 116 -8.86 -12.41 -9.81
N GLU A 117 -8.59 -12.25 -11.10
CA GLU A 117 -7.40 -12.85 -11.71
C GLU A 117 -6.13 -12.42 -10.95
N SER A 118 -5.06 -13.21 -11.05
CA SER A 118 -3.81 -12.94 -10.33
C SER A 118 -3.15 -11.61 -10.69
N GLN A 119 -3.39 -11.10 -11.90
CA GLN A 119 -2.91 -9.78 -12.33
C GLN A 119 -3.80 -8.62 -11.84
N GLY A 120 -4.98 -8.92 -11.30
CA GLY A 120 -5.99 -7.94 -10.89
C GLY A 120 -7.16 -7.80 -11.87
N PHE A 121 -8.07 -6.88 -11.58
CA PHE A 121 -9.28 -6.63 -12.40
C PHE A 121 -8.92 -6.26 -13.83
N ILE A 122 -9.44 -7.02 -14.80
CA ILE A 122 -9.20 -6.78 -16.23
C ILE A 122 -9.64 -5.36 -16.66
N THR A 123 -10.81 -4.91 -16.22
CA THR A 123 -11.34 -3.56 -16.53
C THR A 123 -10.45 -2.43 -16.02
N VAL A 124 -9.77 -2.63 -14.88
CA VAL A 124 -8.82 -1.65 -14.33
C VAL A 124 -7.49 -1.70 -15.09
N ARG A 125 -7.03 -2.89 -15.50
CA ARG A 125 -5.82 -3.04 -16.31
C ARG A 125 -5.98 -2.40 -17.70
N GLU A 126 -7.15 -2.52 -18.31
CA GLU A 126 -7.51 -1.82 -19.56
C GLU A 126 -7.45 -0.30 -19.38
N ASP A 127 -8.04 0.25 -18.31
CA ASP A 127 -7.99 1.69 -18.02
C ASP A 127 -6.55 2.19 -17.84
N ILE A 128 -5.70 1.41 -17.16
CA ILE A 128 -4.28 1.74 -16.98
C ILE A 128 -3.54 1.76 -18.31
N VAL A 129 -3.81 0.78 -19.19
CA VAL A 129 -3.23 0.76 -20.54
C VAL A 129 -3.63 2.01 -21.30
N THR A 130 -4.93 2.34 -21.34
CA THR A 130 -5.40 3.57 -22.00
C THR A 130 -4.70 4.81 -21.44
N TYR A 131 -4.62 4.94 -20.11
CA TYR A 131 -3.92 6.05 -19.45
C TYR A 131 -2.44 6.15 -19.84
N ILE A 132 -1.71 5.03 -19.85
CA ILE A 132 -0.29 5.00 -20.23
C ILE A 132 -0.12 5.40 -21.71
N GLN A 133 -0.97 4.87 -22.59
CA GLN A 133 -0.93 5.19 -24.01
C GLN A 133 -1.20 6.67 -24.27
N GLU A 134 -2.18 7.26 -23.61
CA GLU A 134 -2.51 8.69 -23.72
C GLU A 134 -1.40 9.59 -23.16
N ARG A 135 -0.79 9.19 -22.04
CA ARG A 135 0.31 9.92 -21.41
C ARG A 135 1.59 9.90 -22.24
N ASP A 136 1.93 8.74 -22.80
CA ASP A 136 3.25 8.50 -23.42
C ASP A 136 3.23 8.55 -24.95
N GLY A 137 2.09 8.37 -25.60
CA GLY A 137 1.96 8.32 -27.06
C GLY A 137 2.45 7.01 -27.69
N TYR A 138 2.66 5.96 -26.89
CA TYR A 138 3.14 4.64 -27.33
C TYR A 138 2.13 3.54 -26.96
N PRO A 139 2.09 2.42 -27.70
CA PRO A 139 1.22 1.29 -27.35
C PRO A 139 1.63 0.65 -26.01
N ALA A 140 0.65 0.22 -25.23
CA ALA A 140 0.82 -0.55 -24.01
C ALA A 140 -0.09 -1.79 -24.05
N ASN A 141 0.26 -2.83 -23.28
CA ASN A 141 -0.47 -4.11 -23.30
C ASN A 141 -0.97 -4.47 -21.90
N THR A 142 -2.20 -4.97 -21.81
CA THR A 142 -2.83 -5.37 -20.55
C THR A 142 -2.15 -6.58 -19.92
N SER A 143 -1.44 -7.41 -20.70
CA SER A 143 -0.62 -8.53 -20.20
C SER A 143 0.55 -8.08 -19.35
N ASP A 144 1.01 -6.84 -19.54
CA ASP A 144 2.20 -6.29 -18.89
C ASP A 144 1.84 -5.53 -17.61
N ILE A 145 0.54 -5.39 -17.31
CA ILE A 145 0.04 -4.66 -16.14
C ILE A 145 -0.30 -5.64 -15.02
N TYR A 146 0.36 -5.47 -13.87
CA TYR A 146 0.08 -6.20 -12.64
C TYR A 146 -0.36 -5.19 -11.58
N LEU A 147 -1.56 -5.38 -11.03
CA LEU A 147 -2.03 -4.60 -9.89
C LEU A 147 -1.35 -5.11 -8.61
N CYS A 148 -0.86 -4.19 -7.77
CA CYS A 148 -0.19 -4.52 -6.51
C CYS A 148 -0.82 -3.76 -5.35
N ASN A 149 -0.58 -4.23 -4.12
CA ASN A 149 -1.00 -3.56 -2.90
C ASN A 149 -0.07 -2.37 -2.58
N GLY A 150 -0.15 -1.34 -3.44
CA GLY A 150 0.77 -0.22 -3.47
C GLY A 150 2.12 -0.57 -4.12
N ALA A 151 2.88 0.46 -4.48
CA ALA A 151 4.17 0.30 -5.17
C ALA A 151 5.19 -0.53 -4.38
N SER A 152 5.17 -0.44 -3.04
CA SER A 152 6.07 -1.18 -2.15
C SER A 152 6.00 -2.70 -2.34
N ASP A 153 4.82 -3.24 -2.64
CA ASP A 153 4.64 -4.68 -2.89
C ASP A 153 5.19 -5.10 -4.25
N GLY A 154 4.99 -4.26 -5.28
CA GLY A 154 5.58 -4.45 -6.60
C GLY A 154 7.11 -4.44 -6.55
N ILE A 155 7.71 -3.46 -5.85
CA ILE A 155 9.17 -3.38 -5.66
C ILE A 155 9.70 -4.65 -4.98
N LYS A 156 9.08 -5.08 -3.88
CA LYS A 156 9.48 -6.31 -3.18
C LYS A 156 9.42 -7.53 -4.08
N THR A 157 8.38 -7.65 -4.90
CA THR A 157 8.19 -8.78 -5.82
C THR A 157 9.27 -8.81 -6.89
N VAL A 158 9.57 -7.68 -7.53
CA VAL A 158 10.62 -7.56 -8.55
C VAL A 158 12.00 -7.82 -7.95
N LEU A 159 12.31 -7.25 -6.78
CA LEU A 159 13.59 -7.51 -6.11
C LEU A 159 13.75 -9.00 -5.77
N LYS A 160 12.73 -9.65 -5.21
CA LYS A 160 12.76 -11.09 -4.92
C LYS A 160 13.01 -11.93 -6.17
N LEU A 161 12.42 -11.55 -7.31
CA LEU A 161 12.63 -12.24 -8.58
C LEU A 161 14.07 -12.12 -9.10
N LEU A 162 14.67 -10.94 -8.94
CA LEU A 162 16.02 -10.64 -9.44
C LEU A 162 17.14 -11.04 -8.47
N MET A 163 16.83 -11.33 -7.21
CA MET A 163 17.81 -11.77 -6.21
C MET A 163 18.41 -13.13 -6.58
N ASN A 164 19.71 -13.14 -6.85
CA ASN A 164 20.52 -14.33 -7.02
C ASN A 164 21.19 -14.71 -5.68
N ASN A 165 20.95 -15.95 -5.22
CA ASN A 165 21.54 -16.49 -4.00
C ASN A 165 22.91 -17.15 -4.22
N ASP A 166 23.32 -17.39 -5.47
CA ASP A 166 24.53 -18.16 -5.84
C ASP A 166 25.67 -17.29 -6.40
N ALA A 167 25.48 -15.97 -6.47
CA ALA A 167 26.50 -15.08 -6.99
C ALA A 167 27.60 -14.81 -5.96
N LYS A 168 28.88 -14.92 -6.38
CA LYS A 168 30.08 -14.52 -5.61
C LYS A 168 30.06 -13.06 -5.14
N LYS A 169 29.12 -12.26 -5.66
CA LYS A 169 28.81 -10.90 -5.23
C LYS A 169 27.35 -10.87 -4.80
N PRO A 170 27.01 -10.28 -3.64
CA PRO A 170 25.62 -10.16 -3.21
C PRO A 170 24.81 -9.41 -4.28
N SER A 171 23.57 -9.83 -4.48
CA SER A 171 22.61 -9.07 -5.29
C SER A 171 22.44 -7.69 -4.66
N GLY A 172 22.75 -6.64 -5.41
CA GLY A 172 22.86 -5.29 -4.88
C GLY A 172 21.57 -4.78 -4.25
N ILE A 173 21.72 -4.12 -3.10
CA ILE A 173 20.91 -2.99 -2.66
C ILE A 173 21.88 -1.82 -2.54
#